data_AF-E4UAP9-F1
#
_entry.id   AF-E4UAP9-F1
#
_cell.length_a   1.000
_cell.length_b   1.000
_cell.length_c   1.000
_cell.angle_alpha   90.00
_cell.angle_beta   90.00
_cell.angle_gamma   90.00
#
_symmetry.space_group_name_H-M   'P 1'
#
loop_
_entity.id
_entity.type
_entity.pdbx_description
1 polymer ?
#
loop_
_entity_poly.entity_id
_entity_poly.type
_entity_poly.pdbx_seq_one_letter_code
_entity_poly.pdbx_strand_id
1 'polypeptide(L)' 'MSLEGSQKLAEIQARGFRVGYERHPSGGWCANALYDDHIMYVGAGPTKEDALADLHWQVATRASRRAGVERAAS' A
#
# COMPACT_ATOMS: atom_id res chain seq x y z
N MET A 1 20.18 0.64 -1.05
CA MET A 1 19.99 0.25 0.37
C MET A 1 19.23 -1.07 0.35
N SER A 2 19.86 -2.14 0.84
CA SER A 2 19.28 -3.49 0.86
C SER A 2 18.33 -3.62 2.05
N LEU A 3 17.08 -4.00 1.82
CA LEU A 3 16.12 -4.39 2.85
C LEU A 3 16.49 -5.79 3.37
N GLU A 4 17.66 -5.90 3.99
CA GLU A 4 18.12 -7.13 4.63
C GLU A 4 17.21 -7.41 5.84
N GLY A 5 16.25 -8.34 5.67
CA GLY A 5 15.32 -8.77 6.72
C GLY A 5 13.83 -8.77 6.33
N SER A 6 13.45 -8.16 5.20
CA SER A 6 12.04 -8.13 4.79
C SER A 6 11.64 -9.47 4.15
N GLN A 7 10.86 -10.30 4.86
CA GLN A 7 10.17 -11.44 4.25
C GLN A 7 9.10 -10.92 3.29
N LYS A 8 9.39 -10.95 1.98
CA LYS A 8 8.43 -10.63 0.92
C LYS A 8 7.33 -11.72 0.90
N LEU A 9 6.21 -11.45 1.57
CA LEU A 9 5.06 -12.37 1.59
C LEU A 9 4.01 -11.93 0.57
N ALA A 10 3.72 -12.81 -0.39
CA ALA A 10 2.66 -12.79 -1.41
C ALA A 10 2.40 -11.44 -2.13
N GLU A 11 2.79 -11.39 -3.40
CA GLU A 11 2.49 -10.27 -4.30
C GLU A 11 1.05 -10.41 -4.83
N ILE A 12 0.15 -9.52 -4.42
CA ILE A 12 -1.18 -9.43 -5.03
C ILE A 12 -1.08 -8.43 -6.18
N GLN A 13 -1.28 -8.91 -7.41
CA GLN A 13 -1.37 -8.05 -8.59
C GLN A 13 -2.79 -7.50 -8.73
N ALA A 14 -2.97 -6.20 -8.54
CA ALA A 14 -4.21 -5.50 -8.81
C ALA A 14 -3.96 -4.35 -9.79
N ARG A 15 -4.45 -4.46 -11.02
CA ARG A 15 -4.41 -3.40 -12.07
C ARG A 15 -3.06 -2.67 -12.20
N GLY A 16 -1.95 -3.41 -12.19
CA GLY A 16 -0.60 -2.84 -12.35
C GLY A 16 0.10 -2.44 -11.05
N PHE A 17 -0.52 -2.65 -9.88
CA PHE A 17 0.12 -2.47 -8.58
C PHE A 17 0.62 -3.82 -8.03
N ARG A 18 1.78 -3.78 -7.37
CA ARG A 18 2.31 -4.87 -6.54
C ARG A 18 2.20 -4.45 -5.08
N VAL A 19 1.58 -5.28 -4.24
CA VAL A 19 1.50 -5.02 -2.80
C VAL A 19 2.53 -5.87 -2.06
N GLY A 20 3.27 -5.26 -1.15
CA GLY A 20 4.17 -5.92 -0.21
C GLY A 20 3.91 -5.43 1.21
N TYR A 21 4.40 -6.13 2.22
CA TYR A 21 4.32 -5.69 3.61
C TYR A 21 5.51 -6.20 4.41
N GLU A 22 5.84 -5.50 5.47
CA GLU A 22 6.97 -5.78 6.34
C GLU A 22 6.66 -5.43 7.79
N ARG A 23 7.36 -6.08 8.71
CA ARG A 23 7.27 -5.79 10.14
C ARG A 23 8.33 -4.75 10.49
N HIS A 24 7.90 -3.65 11.09
CA HIS A 24 8.78 -2.58 11.54
C HIS A 24 9.53 -3.01 12.83
N PRO A 25 10.80 -2.61 13.04
CA PRO A 25 11.57 -2.95 14.24
C PRO A 25 10.92 -2.51 15.56
N SER A 26 10.07 -1.49 15.53
CA SER A 26 9.30 -1.04 16.71
C SER A 26 8.10 -1.93 17.06
N GLY A 27 7.83 -2.98 16.29
CA GLY A 27 6.79 -3.97 16.55
C GLY A 27 5.52 -3.85 15.71
N GLY A 28 5.33 -2.74 14.98
CA GLY A 28 4.22 -2.54 14.04
C GLY A 28 4.43 -3.18 12.66
N TRP A 29 3.45 -3.05 11.79
CA TRP A 29 3.47 -3.52 10.41
C TRP A 29 3.27 -2.36 9.43
N CYS A 30 3.93 -2.45 8.29
CA CYS A 30 3.78 -1.55 7.16
C CYS A 30 3.39 -2.35 5.92
N ALA A 31 2.46 -1.85 5.12
CA ALA A 31 2.09 -2.40 3.82
C ALA A 31 2.30 -1.35 2.74
N ASN A 32 2.94 -1.71 1.64
CA ASN A 32 3.30 -0.80 0.55
C ASN A 32 2.61 -1.26 -0.75
N ALA A 33 2.03 -0.32 -1.48
CA ALA A 33 1.61 -0.55 -2.87
C ALA A 33 2.61 0.12 -3.81
N LEU A 34 3.23 -0.69 -4.67
CA LEU A 34 4.22 -0.27 -5.65
C LEU A 34 3.61 -0.18 -7.05
N TYR A 35 3.98 0.85 -7.81
CA TYR A 35 3.74 0.98 -9.24
C TYR A 35 5.07 1.29 -9.92
N ASP A 36 5.45 0.50 -10.91
CA ASP A 36 6.74 0.67 -11.62
C ASP A 36 7.94 0.82 -10.66
N ASP A 37 8.05 -0.10 -9.69
CA ASP A 37 9.05 -0.09 -8.61
C ASP A 37 9.03 1.11 -7.64
N HIS A 38 8.13 2.08 -7.81
CA HIS A 38 7.95 3.21 -6.89
C HIS A 38 6.85 2.93 -5.85
N ILE A 39 7.13 3.20 -4.57
CA ILE A 39 6.13 3.14 -3.50
C ILE A 39 5.14 4.30 -3.69
N MET A 40 3.88 3.97 -3.94
CA MET A 40 2.81 4.94 -4.18
C MET A 40 1.97 5.22 -2.93
N TYR A 41 1.82 4.19 -2.09
CA TYR A 41 0.98 4.20 -0.89
C TYR A 41 1.60 3.34 0.20
N VAL A 42 1.40 3.76 1.45
CA VAL A 42 1.92 3.09 2.65
C VAL A 42 0.79 3.01 3.67
N GLY A 43 0.36 1.80 4.00
CA GLY A 43 -0.51 1.53 5.14
C GLY A 43 0.30 1.11 6.37
N ALA A 44 -0.19 1.44 7.56
CA ALA A 44 0.46 1.04 8.81
C ALA A 44 -0.54 0.54 9.86
N GLY A 45 -0.11 -0.38 10.71
CA GLY A 45 -0.97 -0.91 11.76
C GLY A 45 -0.24 -1.77 12.80
N PRO A 46 -0.87 -2.06 13.96
CA PRO A 46 -0.28 -2.94 14.97
C PRO A 46 -0.24 -4.40 14.51
N THR A 47 -1.14 -4.80 13.61
CA THR A 47 -1.10 -6.10 12.92
C THR A 47 -0.89 -5.93 11.41
N LYS A 48 -0.54 -7.03 10.74
CA LYS A 48 -0.41 -7.07 9.28
C LYS A 48 -1.75 -6.73 8.61
N GLU A 49 -2.84 -7.28 9.14
CA GLU A 49 -4.20 -7.09 8.65
C GLU A 49 -4.61 -5.61 8.76
N ASP A 50 -4.27 -4.94 9.86
CA ASP A 50 -4.51 -3.51 10.03
C ASP A 50 -3.74 -2.67 9.00
N ALA A 51 -2.46 -2.98 8.77
CA ALA A 51 -1.63 -2.28 7.80
C ALA A 51 -2.17 -2.46 6.36
N LEU A 52 -2.66 -3.66 6.02
CA LEU A 52 -3.29 -3.93 4.72
C LEU A 52 -4.65 -3.23 4.58
N ALA A 53 -5.44 -3.16 5.65
CA ALA A 53 -6.71 -2.45 5.66
C ALA A 53 -6.51 -0.93 5.46
N ASP A 54 -5.53 -0.34 6.15
CA ASP A 54 -5.16 1.07 5.99
C ASP A 54 -4.64 1.35 4.57
N LEU A 55 -3.78 0.48 4.03
CA LEU A 55 -3.31 0.59 2.64
C LEU A 55 -4.48 0.57 1.65
N HIS A 56 -5.42 -0.37 1.81
CA HIS A 56 -6.60 -0.46 0.96
C HIS A 56 -7.44 0.81 1.04
N TRP A 57 -7.69 1.31 2.25
CA TRP A 57 -8.43 2.56 2.45
C TRP A 57 -7.77 3.75 1.72
N GLN A 58 -6.44 3.88 1.79
CA GLN A 58 -5.71 4.95 1.11
C GLN A 58 -5.81 4.84 -0.42
N VAL A 59 -5.66 3.64 -0.97
CA VAL A 59 -5.78 3.38 -2.41
C VAL A 59 -7.20 3.70 -2.88
N ALA A 60 -8.22 3.22 -2.17
CA ALA A 60 -9.63 3.47 -2.50
C ALA A 60 -9.99 4.95 -2.41
N THR A 61 -9.51 5.65 -1.38
CA THR A 61 -9.77 7.09 -1.18
C THR A 61 -9.18 7.92 -2.31
N ARG A 62 -7.94 7.64 -2.74
CA ARG A 62 -7.32 8.37 -3.86
C ARG A 62 -7.97 8.04 -5.20
N ALA A 63 -8.34 6.79 -5.44
CA ALA A 63 -9.08 6.41 -6.65
C ALA A 63 -10.42 7.16 -6.74
N SER A 64 -11.17 7.22 -5.64
CA SER A 64 -12.44 7.95 -5.55
C SER A 64 -12.27 9.47 -5.73
N ARG A 65 -11.24 10.07 -5.12
CA ARG A 65 -10.94 11.51 -5.29
C ARG A 65 -10.60 11.85 -6.74
N ARG A 66 -9.78 11.04 -7.40
CA ARG A 66 -9.44 11.22 -8.81
C ARG A 66 -10.70 11.19 -9.69
N ALA A 67 -11.56 10.19 -9.49
CA ALA A 67 -12.82 10.09 -10.21
C ALA A 67 -13.76 11.27 -9.92
N GLY A 68 -13.78 11.76 -8.67
CA GLY A 68 -14.56 12.94 -8.27
C GLY A 68 -14.08 14.24 -8.92
N VAL A 69 -12.76 14.44 -9.02
CA VAL A 69 -12.16 15.60 -9.71
C VAL A 69 -12.43 15.53 -11.21
N GLU A 70 -12.26 14.37 -11.84
CA GLU A 70 -12.55 14.17 -13.27
C GLU A 70 -14.05 14.40 -13.56
N ARG A 71 -14.95 14.05 -12.62
CA ARG A 71 -16.41 14.29 -12.75
C ARG A 71 -16.84 15.73 -12.51
N ALA A 72 -16.14 16.49 -11.68
CA ALA A 72 -16.43 17.92 -11.47
C ALA A 72 -15.89 18.80 -12.61
N ALA A 73 -14.94 18.28 -13.38
CA ALA A 73 -14.32 18.95 -14.53
C ALA A 73 -15.01 18.67 -15.88
N SER A 74 -16.11 17.89 -15.88
CA SER A 74 -16.97 17.61 -17.04
C SER A 74 -18.27 18.39 -16.98
#